data_AF-A0A1H4HGK4-F1
#
_entry.id   AF-A0A1H4HGK4-F1
#
_cell.length_a   1.000
_cell.length_b   1.000
_cell.length_c   1.000
_cell.angle_alpha   90.00
_cell.angle_beta   90.00
_cell.angle_gamma   90.00
#
_symmetry.space_group_name_H-M   'P 1'
#
loop_
_entity.id
_entity.type
_entity.pdbx_description
1 polymer ?
#
loop_
_entity_poly.entity_id
_entity_poly.type
_entity_poly.pdbx_seq_one_letter_code
_entity_poly.pdbx_strand_id
1 'polypeptide(L)' 'MTRTLTGQNTQQLIHEKLIIKAKERLSTTNLSVSEIAYELGFEHSQSFNKLFKDKTNTTPLEFRASFNYRL' A
#
# COMPACT_ATOMS: atom_id res chain seq x y z
N MET A 1 -2.19 -27.04 -23.83
CA MET A 1 -2.48 -25.62 -23.55
C MET A 1 -3.40 -25.55 -22.33
N THR A 2 -2.84 -25.58 -21.11
CA THR A 2 -3.61 -25.63 -19.86
C THR A 2 -3.65 -24.26 -19.20
N ARG A 3 -4.87 -23.77 -19.01
CA ARG A 3 -5.22 -22.46 -18.46
C ARG A 3 -4.69 -22.32 -17.02
N THR A 4 -3.71 -21.45 -16.81
CA THR A 4 -3.21 -21.00 -15.50
C THR A 4 -4.22 -20.03 -14.87
N LEU A 5 -5.36 -20.53 -14.38
CA LEU A 5 -6.47 -19.71 -13.89
C LEU A 5 -6.43 -19.39 -12.37
N THR A 6 -5.43 -19.85 -11.61
CA THR A 6 -5.64 -19.98 -10.14
C THR A 6 -4.52 -19.45 -9.23
N GLY A 7 -3.58 -18.63 -9.73
CA GLY A 7 -2.49 -18.08 -8.90
C GLY A 7 -2.47 -16.56 -8.76
N GLN A 8 -2.87 -15.82 -9.80
CA GLN A 8 -2.73 -14.36 -9.82
C GLN A 8 -3.70 -13.66 -8.86
N ASN A 9 -4.91 -14.20 -8.66
CA ASN A 9 -5.93 -13.53 -7.88
C ASN A 9 -5.57 -13.43 -6.39
N THR A 10 -5.00 -14.48 -5.78
CA THR A 10 -4.66 -14.48 -4.35
C THR A 10 -3.61 -13.43 -4.00
N GLN A 11 -2.53 -13.33 -4.77
CA GLN A 11 -1.54 -12.27 -4.55
C GLN A 11 -2.12 -10.89 -4.84
N GLN A 12 -2.95 -10.74 -5.88
CA GLN A 12 -3.64 -9.49 -6.18
C GLN A 12 -4.51 -9.04 -4.99
N LEU A 13 -5.31 -9.95 -4.41
CA LEU A 13 -6.17 -9.68 -3.25
C LEU A 13 -5.36 -9.33 -2.00
N ILE A 14 -4.23 -10.00 -1.76
CA ILE A 14 -3.32 -9.68 -0.65
C ILE A 14 -2.79 -8.26 -0.83
N HIS A 15 -2.29 -7.93 -2.02
CA HIS A 15 -1.81 -6.58 -2.33
C HIS A 15 -2.92 -5.55 -2.18
N GLU A 16 -4.13 -5.84 -2.65
CA GLU A 16 -5.27 -4.91 -2.53
C GLU A 16 -5.65 -4.66 -1.07
N LYS A 17 -5.76 -5.71 -0.25
CA LYS A 17 -5.98 -5.58 1.20
C LYS A 17 -4.86 -4.80 1.88
N LEU A 18 -3.62 -5.02 1.46
CA LEU A 18 -2.46 -4.28 1.94
C LEU A 18 -2.58 -2.78 1.66
N ILE A 19 -2.97 -2.42 0.44
CA ILE A 19 -3.16 -1.03 0.03
C ILE A 19 -4.33 -0.37 0.78
N ILE A 20 -5.42 -1.09 1.02
CA ILE A 20 -6.55 -0.59 1.80
C ILE A 20 -6.09 -0.25 3.22
N LYS A 21 -5.40 -1.17 3.90
CA LYS A 21 -4.83 -0.93 5.24
C LYS A 21 -3.82 0.21 5.24
N ALA A 22 -2.98 0.29 4.21
CA ALA A 22 -2.00 1.36 4.06
C ALA A 22 -2.66 2.74 3.97
N LYS A 23 -3.70 2.88 3.14
CA LYS A 23 -4.46 4.13 3.01
C LYS A 23 -5.12 4.53 4.32
N GLU A 24 -5.76 3.57 4.99
CA GLU A 24 -6.37 3.79 6.30
C GLU A 24 -5.33 4.31 7.29
N ARG A 25 -4.19 3.61 7.44
CA ARG A 25 -3.08 4.03 8.30
C ARG A 25 -2.54 5.42 7.95
N LEU A 26 -2.35 5.73 6.67
CA LEU A 26 -1.85 7.04 6.21
C LEU A 26 -2.82 8.19 6.51
N SER A 27 -4.11 7.90 6.60
CA SER A 27 -5.16 8.88 6.88
C SER A 27 -5.53 8.99 8.37
N THR A 28 -5.42 7.90 9.13
CA THR A 28 -5.83 7.85 10.54
C THR A 28 -4.67 7.97 11.52
N THR A 29 -3.43 7.79 11.08
CA THR A 29 -2.24 7.81 11.94
C THR A 29 -1.24 8.84 11.47
N ASN A 30 -0.41 9.31 12.40
CA ASN A 30 0.72 10.19 12.10
C ASN A 30 2.04 9.43 11.85
N LEU A 31 1.97 8.10 11.75
CA LEU A 31 3.14 7.23 11.56
C LEU A 31 3.87 7.53 10.25
N SER A 32 5.19 7.38 10.28
CA SER A 32 6.04 7.56 9.11
C SER A 32 5.76 6.47 8.07
N VAL A 33 6.01 6.76 6.79
CA VAL A 33 5.87 5.78 5.69
C VAL A 33 6.64 4.49 5.98
N SER A 34 7.81 4.61 6.63
CA SER A 34 8.61 3.47 7.05
C SER A 34 7.93 2.63 8.13
N GLU A 35 7.37 3.25 9.17
CA GLU A 35 6.65 2.55 10.25
C GLU A 35 5.44 1.80 9.72
N ILE A 36 4.67 2.43 8.82
CA ILE A 36 3.52 1.80 8.16
C ILE A 36 3.98 0.62 7.32
N ALA A 37 5.11 0.74 6.60
CA ALA A 37 5.66 -0.38 5.84
C ALA A 37 6.02 -1.58 6.74
N TYR A 38 6.68 -1.33 7.88
CA TYR A 38 7.01 -2.38 8.84
C TYR A 38 5.76 -3.03 9.45
N GLU A 39 4.75 -2.24 9.82
CA GLU A 39 3.47 -2.77 10.32
C GLU A 39 2.73 -3.64 9.31
N LEU A 40 2.90 -3.34 8.03
CA LEU A 40 2.30 -4.07 6.93
C LEU A 40 3.11 -5.32 6.52
N GLY A 41 4.23 -5.60 7.20
CA GLY A 41 5.06 -6.77 6.96
C GLY A 41 6.12 -6.57 5.88
N PHE A 42 6.44 -5.33 5.48
CA PHE A 42 7.57 -5.06 4.61
C PHE A 42 8.84 -4.89 5.42
N GLU A 43 9.91 -5.57 4.99
CA GLU A 43 11.26 -5.37 5.53
C GLU A 43 11.85 -4.02 5.14
N HIS A 44 11.39 -3.44 4.02
CA HIS A 44 11.88 -2.17 3.51
C HIS A 44 10.74 -1.28 3.03
N SER A 45 10.77 -0.01 3.46
CA SER A 45 9.81 1.02 3.04
C SER A 45 9.84 1.30 1.54
N GLN A 46 10.97 1.06 0.86
CA GLN A 46 11.12 1.23 -0.58
C GLN A 46 10.23 0.28 -1.38
N SER A 47 10.13 -0.98 -0.97
CA SER A 47 9.25 -1.99 -1.57
C SER A 47 7.79 -1.61 -1.40
N PHE A 48 7.42 -1.16 -0.20
CA PHE A 48 6.09 -0.63 0.07
C PHE A 48 5.76 0.59 -0.80
N ASN A 49 6.67 1.57 -0.89
CA ASN A 49 6.48 2.76 -1.74
C ASN A 49 6.20 2.39 -3.19
N LYS A 50 6.96 1.44 -3.74
CA LYS A 50 6.80 0.99 -5.13
C LYS A 50 5.45 0.30 -5.34
N LEU A 51 5.06 -0.62 -4.44
CA LEU A 51 3.77 -1.29 -4.51
C LEU A 51 2.61 -0.28 -4.35
N PHE A 52 2.72 0.64 -3.40
CA PHE A 52 1.70 1.64 -3.14
C PHE A 52 1.51 2.55 -4.35
N LYS A 53 2.61 3.02 -4.96
CA LYS A 53 2.55 3.82 -6.18
C LYS A 53 1.95 3.04 -7.35
N ASP A 54 2.34 1.78 -7.54
CA ASP A 54 1.81 0.92 -8.61
C ASP A 54 0.29 0.73 -8.50
N LYS A 55 -0.22 0.56 -7.27
CA LYS A 55 -1.65 0.31 -7.02
C LYS A 55 -2.51 1.56 -6.91
N THR A 56 -1.93 2.68 -6.46
CA THR A 56 -2.68 3.91 -6.17
C THR A 56 -2.35 5.07 -7.10
N ASN A 57 -1.38 4.90 -8.00
CA ASN A 57 -0.80 5.94 -8.85
C ASN A 57 -0.21 7.14 -8.10
N THR A 58 -0.11 7.09 -6.77
CA THR A 58 0.41 8.17 -5.93
C THR A 58 1.39 7.61 -4.91
N THR A 59 2.36 8.41 -4.47
CA THR A 59 3.23 7.96 -3.38
C THR A 59 2.48 8.02 -2.04
N PRO A 60 2.82 7.17 -1.06
CA PRO A 60 2.19 7.23 0.26
C PRO A 60 2.41 8.58 0.95
N LEU A 61 3.52 9.26 0.65
CA LEU A 61 3.80 10.62 1.12
C LEU A 61 2.84 11.64 0.50
N GLU A 62 2.65 11.61 -0.82
CA GLU A 62 1.67 12.47 -1.52
C GLU A 62 0.25 12.20 -1.03
N PHE A 63 -0.13 10.94 -0.88
CA PHE A 63 -1.45 10.56 -0.38
C PHE A 63 -1.70 11.14 1.01
N ARG A 64 -0.73 11.02 1.93
CA ARG A 64 -0.79 11.60 3.26
C ARG A 64 -0.86 13.14 3.21
N ALA A 65 -0.06 13.78 2.36
CA ALA A 65 -0.07 15.24 2.22
C ALA A 65 -1.43 15.73 1.69
N SER A 66 -1.98 15.08 0.66
CA SER A 66 -3.32 15.38 0.13
C SER A 66 -4.42 15.19 1.17
N PHE A 67 -4.25 14.27 2.11
CA PHE A 67 -5.21 14.07 3.20
C PHE A 67 -5.07 15.15 4.28
N ASN A 68 -3.85 15.55 4.65
CA ASN A 68 -3.60 16.60 5.63
C ASN A 68 -4.06 17.98 5.15
N TYR A 69 -4.06 18.26 3.84
CA TYR A 69 -4.57 19.52 3.28
C TYR A 69 -6.11 19.58 3.15
N ARG A 70 -6.81 18.48 3.42
CA ARG A 70 -8.29 18.40 3.31
C ARG A 70 -9.02 18.47 4.65
N LEU A 71 -8.30 18.65 5.76
CA LEU A 71 -8.82 18.92 7.10
C LEU A 71 -8.46 20.35 7.50
#